data_AF-A0A957GNX5-F1
#
_entry.id   AF-A0A957GNX5-F1
#
_cell.length_a   1.000
_cell.length_b   1.000
_cell.length_c   1.000
_cell.angle_alpha   90.00
_cell.angle_beta   90.00
_cell.angle_gamma   90.00
#
_symmetry.space_group_name_H-M   'P 1'
#
loop_
_entity.id
_entity.type
_entity.pdbx_description
1 polymer ?
#
loop_
_entity_poly.entity_id
_entity_poly.type
_entity_poly.pdbx_seq_one_letter_code
_entity_poly.pdbx_strand_id
1 'polypeptide(L)'
;MAQRQGGGRESTWQVARRCLALLRRVQQGVTDRAGLLTAVYASEGDEAYGWTEGSQLSKRFDEDKRRLWEELGVRIGYDKTVGGYVIAEWERPLLDLSDEHIQT
;
A
#
# COMPACT_ATOMS: atom_id res chain seq x y z
N MET A 1 8.94 9.60 31.32
CA MET A 1 7.46 9.63 31.38
C MET A 1 6.95 8.48 30.52
N ALA A 2 6.26 7.53 31.15
CA ALA A 2 5.60 6.44 30.43
C ALA A 2 4.18 6.91 30.08
N GLN A 3 3.87 6.97 28.79
CA GLN A 3 2.49 6.94 28.31
C GLN A 3 2.34 5.76 27.36
N ARG A 4 1.88 4.64 27.93
CA ARG A 4 1.12 3.64 27.19
C ARG A 4 -0.34 3.83 27.59
N GLN A 5 -1.20 4.11 26.63
CA GLN A 5 -2.43 3.37 26.33
C GLN A 5 -3.40 4.21 25.50
N GLY A 6 -3.83 3.61 24.40
CA GLY A 6 -4.91 4.06 23.52
C GLY A 6 -4.83 3.21 22.27
N GLY A 7 -5.72 2.23 22.13
CA GLY A 7 -5.90 1.48 20.88
C GLY A 7 -6.34 2.46 19.79
N GLY A 8 -5.37 3.11 19.15
CA GLY A 8 -5.60 4.16 18.18
C GLY A 8 -6.24 3.53 16.95
N ARG A 9 -7.51 3.88 16.72
CA ARG A 9 -8.18 3.66 15.44
C ARG A 9 -7.23 4.16 14.36
N GLU A 10 -6.80 3.25 13.48
CA GLU A 10 -5.92 3.57 12.37
C GLU A 10 -6.50 4.78 11.63
N SER A 11 -5.71 5.85 11.47
CA SER A 11 -6.25 7.06 10.85
C SER A 11 -6.55 6.74 9.39
N THR A 12 -7.74 7.13 8.90
CA THR A 12 -8.13 6.95 7.49
C THR A 12 -7.08 7.51 6.54
N TRP A 13 -6.37 8.57 6.96
CA TRP A 13 -5.28 9.17 6.20
C TRP A 13 -4.05 8.27 6.09
N GLN A 14 -3.62 7.62 7.17
CA GLN A 14 -2.50 6.68 7.14
C GLN A 14 -2.80 5.49 6.22
N VAL A 15 -4.03 4.97 6.27
CA VAL A 15 -4.50 3.93 5.35
C VAL A 15 -4.39 4.36 3.90
N ALA A 16 -4.92 5.56 3.57
CA ALA A 16 -4.87 6.10 2.21
C ALA A 16 -3.43 6.23 1.72
N ARG A 17 -2.51 6.74 2.55
CA ARG A 17 -1.10 6.89 2.19
C ARG A 17 -0.41 5.54 1.92
N ARG A 18 -0.67 4.51 2.73
CA ARG A 18 -0.16 3.15 2.45
C ARG A 18 -0.70 2.60 1.14
N CYS A 19 -1.98 2.77 0.87
CA CYS A 19 -2.61 2.34 -0.38
C CYS A 19 -1.92 3.01 -1.59
N LEU A 20 -1.68 4.32 -1.53
CA LEU A 20 -0.98 5.05 -2.59
C LEU A 20 0.48 4.59 -2.75
N ALA A 21 1.18 4.27 -1.66
CA ALA A 21 2.53 3.73 -1.72
C ALA A 21 2.58 2.34 -2.40
N LEU A 22 1.62 1.47 -2.10
CA LEU A 22 1.47 0.17 -2.78
C LEU A 22 1.24 0.35 -4.27
N LEU A 23 0.29 1.21 -4.63
CA LEU A 23 -0.06 1.51 -6.01
C LEU A 23 1.13 2.06 -6.79
N ARG A 24 1.80 3.10 -6.25
CA ARG A 24 2.99 3.70 -6.84
C ARG A 24 4.06 2.65 -7.10
N ARG A 25 4.30 1.74 -6.14
CA ARG A 25 5.31 0.69 -6.32
C ARG A 25 4.95 -0.27 -7.45
N VAL A 26 3.68 -0.65 -7.61
CA VAL A 26 3.28 -1.54 -8.70
C VAL A 26 3.32 -0.84 -10.06
N GLN A 27 3.03 0.46 -10.13
CA GLN A 27 3.18 1.26 -11.36
C GLN A 27 4.63 1.28 -11.87
N GLN A 28 5.61 1.25 -10.96
CA GLN A 28 7.03 1.16 -11.30
C GLN A 28 7.48 -0.22 -11.82
N GLY A 29 6.58 -1.20 -11.85
CA GLY A 29 6.83 -2.54 -12.40
C GLY A 29 6.65 -3.67 -11.37
N VAL A 30 6.74 -4.90 -11.88
CA VAL A 30 6.50 -6.14 -11.13
C VAL A 30 7.34 -6.19 -9.85
N THR A 31 6.71 -6.63 -8.75
CA THR A 31 7.38 -6.75 -7.45
C THR A 31 6.77 -7.85 -6.59
N ASP A 32 7.50 -8.37 -5.62
CA ASP A 32 6.96 -9.33 -4.67
C ASP A 32 6.32 -8.63 -3.46
N ARG A 33 5.79 -9.42 -2.50
CA ARG A 33 5.19 -8.86 -1.28
C ARG A 33 6.20 -8.05 -0.48
N ALA A 34 7.46 -8.49 -0.43
CA ALA A 34 8.51 -7.81 0.31
C ALA A 34 8.78 -6.42 -0.29
N GLY A 35 8.90 -6.31 -1.61
CA GLY A 35 9.09 -5.03 -2.29
C GLY A 35 7.94 -4.05 -2.08
N LEU A 36 6.69 -4.53 -2.02
CA LEU A 36 5.53 -3.70 -1.65
C LEU A 36 5.60 -3.18 -0.22
N LEU A 37 5.93 -4.04 0.75
CA LEU A 37 6.08 -3.63 2.15
C LEU A 37 7.23 -2.64 2.31
N THR A 38 8.37 -2.89 1.66
CA THR A 38 9.52 -1.98 1.64
C THR A 38 9.14 -0.60 1.11
N ALA A 39 8.36 -0.54 0.02
CA ALA A 39 7.91 0.74 -0.52
C ALA A 39 6.98 1.50 0.45
N VAL A 40 6.09 0.78 1.14
CA VAL A 40 5.23 1.36 2.17
C VAL A 40 6.06 1.90 3.33
N TYR A 41 7.00 1.13 3.87
CA TYR A 41 7.86 1.57 4.97
C TYR A 41 8.77 2.73 4.57
N ALA A 42 9.27 2.75 3.33
CA ALA A 42 10.05 3.88 2.82
C ALA A 42 9.24 5.19 2.73
N SER A 43 7.94 5.11 2.45
CA SER A 43 7.05 6.28 2.36
C SER A 43 6.50 6.73 3.73
N GLU A 44 6.14 5.77 4.59
CA GLU A 44 5.32 6.02 5.78
C GLU A 44 6.06 5.75 7.10
N GLY A 45 7.30 5.26 7.05
CA GLY A 45 8.11 4.87 8.20
C GLY A 45 7.82 3.46 8.70
N ASP A 46 8.69 2.95 9.58
CA ASP A 46 8.64 1.57 10.09
C ASP A 46 7.34 1.24 10.86
N GLU A 47 6.68 2.27 11.39
CA GLU A 47 5.42 2.15 12.11
C GLU A 47 4.18 2.17 11.19
N ALA A 48 4.34 2.12 9.86
CA ALA A 48 3.23 2.16 8.89
C ALA A 48 2.13 1.13 9.20
N TYR A 49 2.53 -0.06 9.68
CA TYR A 49 1.62 -1.12 10.13
C TYR A 49 1.59 -1.29 11.65
N GLY A 50 2.02 -0.29 12.41
CA GLY A 50 2.01 -0.29 13.88
C GLY A 50 2.86 -1.41 14.48
N TRP A 51 4.03 -1.69 13.91
CA TRP A 51 4.96 -2.74 14.37
C TRP A 51 4.34 -4.16 14.39
N THR A 52 3.30 -4.39 13.60
CA THR A 52 2.69 -5.72 13.48
C THR A 52 3.51 -6.64 12.60
N GLU A 53 3.51 -7.93 12.95
CA GLU A 53 4.23 -8.98 12.22
C GLU A 53 3.31 -10.16 11.87
N GLY A 54 3.83 -11.10 11.08
CA GLY A 54 3.18 -12.37 10.77
C GLY A 54 1.77 -12.22 10.20
N SER A 55 0.81 -12.96 10.75
CA SER A 55 -0.56 -13.03 10.25
C SER A 55 -1.33 -11.71 10.37
N GLN A 56 -1.00 -10.87 11.36
CA GLN A 56 -1.64 -9.56 11.52
C GLN A 56 -1.20 -8.59 10.42
N LEU A 57 0.11 -8.59 10.10
CA LEU A 57 0.65 -7.82 8.99
C LEU A 57 0.04 -8.28 7.65
N SER A 58 -0.11 -9.60 7.45
CA SER A 58 -0.77 -10.13 6.26
C SER A 58 -2.21 -9.63 6.12
N LYS A 59 -2.98 -9.66 7.22
CA LYS A 59 -4.36 -9.14 7.21
C LYS A 59 -4.43 -7.66 6.85
N ARG A 60 -3.56 -6.82 7.43
CA ARG A 60 -3.52 -5.37 7.11
C ARG A 60 -3.13 -5.11 5.67
N PHE A 61 -2.15 -5.86 5.16
CA PHE A 61 -1.75 -5.78 3.76
C PHE A 61 -2.88 -6.18 2.79
N ASP A 62 -3.60 -7.26 3.11
CA ASP A 62 -4.75 -7.70 2.31
C ASP A 62 -5.91 -6.69 2.36
N GLU A 63 -6.11 -6.08 3.53
CA GLU A 63 -7.09 -5.02 3.75
C GLU A 63 -6.77 -3.76 2.94
N ASP A 64 -5.50 -3.34 2.86
CA ASP A 64 -5.10 -2.19 2.03
C ASP A 64 -5.32 -2.48 0.53
N LYS A 65 -5.06 -3.71 0.05
CA LYS A 65 -5.43 -4.11 -1.33
C LYS A 65 -6.94 -4.08 -1.56
N ARG A 66 -7.75 -4.50 -0.57
CA ARG A 66 -9.20 -4.43 -0.65
C ARG A 66 -9.68 -2.98 -0.76
N ARG A 67 -9.09 -2.07 0.01
CA ARG A 67 -9.40 -0.64 -0.02
C ARG A 67 -8.97 0.03 -1.33
N LEU A 68 -7.84 -0.38 -1.91
CA LEU A 68 -7.45 0.07 -3.26
C LEU A 68 -8.55 -0.23 -4.29
N TRP A 69 -9.16 -1.40 -4.20
CA TRP A 69 -10.28 -1.75 -5.06
C TRP A 69 -11.52 -0.92 -4.74
N GLU A 70 -11.95 -0.87 -3.48
CA GLU A 70 -13.20 -0.23 -3.09
C GLU A 70 -13.19 1.30 -3.25
N GLU A 71 -12.06 1.95 -2.95
CA GLU A 71 -11.97 3.42 -2.91
C GLU A 71 -11.43 4.00 -4.22
N LEU A 72 -10.48 3.32 -4.87
CA LEU A 72 -9.82 3.81 -6.09
C LEU A 72 -10.18 3.03 -7.35
N GLY A 73 -10.89 1.89 -7.23
CA GLY A 73 -11.22 1.04 -8.36
C GLY A 73 -9.99 0.36 -8.96
N VAL A 74 -8.97 0.06 -8.14
CA VAL A 74 -7.71 -0.53 -8.58
C VAL A 74 -7.45 -1.85 -7.89
N ARG A 75 -7.30 -2.92 -8.67
CA ARG A 75 -6.99 -4.24 -8.14
C ARG A 75 -5.51 -4.56 -8.31
N ILE A 76 -4.81 -4.72 -7.19
CA ILE A 76 -3.47 -5.30 -7.18
C ILE A 76 -3.57 -6.81 -6.91
N GLY A 77 -2.99 -7.62 -7.81
CA GLY A 77 -3.05 -9.08 -7.74
C GLY A 77 -1.67 -9.71 -7.97
N TYR A 78 -1.43 -10.88 -7.38
CA TYR A 78 -0.21 -11.65 -7.65
C TYR A 78 -0.42 -12.47 -8.93
N ASP A 79 0.39 -12.20 -9.95
CA ASP A 79 0.43 -12.95 -11.18
C ASP A 79 1.59 -13.97 -11.13
N LYS A 80 1.22 -15.25 -11.20
CA LYS A 80 2.17 -16.38 -11.16
C LYS A 80 3.07 -16.45 -12.40
N THR A 81 2.62 -15.90 -13.53
CA THR A 81 3.35 -15.92 -14.80
C THR A 81 4.58 -15.03 -14.76
N VAL A 82 4.44 -13.86 -14.14
CA VAL A 82 5.53 -12.89 -13.96
C VAL A 82 6.16 -12.96 -12.56
N GLY A 83 5.61 -13.80 -11.67
CA GLY A 83 6.16 -14.06 -10.34
C GLY A 83 6.00 -12.91 -9.34
N GLY A 84 5.03 -12.02 -9.53
CA GLY A 84 4.90 -10.81 -8.73
C GLY A 84 3.53 -10.15 -8.77
N TYR A 85 3.38 -9.11 -7.96
CA TYR A 85 2.23 -8.24 -7.93
C TYR A 85 2.23 -7.28 -9.11
N VAL A 86 1.07 -7.20 -9.75
CA VAL A 86 0.76 -6.33 -10.89
C VAL A 86 -0.58 -5.62 -10.65
N ILE A 87 -0.85 -4.58 -11.42
CA ILE A 87 -2.22 -4.05 -11.53
C ILE A 87 -2.99 -5.06 -12.38
N ALA A 88 -3.88 -5.81 -11.74
CA ALA A 88 -4.66 -6.86 -12.37
C ALA A 88 -5.89 -6.30 -13.10
N GLU A 89 -6.45 -5.21 -12.58
CA GLU A 89 -7.69 -4.60 -13.08
C GLU A 89 -7.78 -3.13 -12.61
N TRP A 90 -8.39 -2.26 -13.43
CA TRP A 90 -8.78 -0.91 -13.02
C TRP A 90 -10.13 -0.54 -13.61
N GLU A 91 -10.94 0.23 -12.86
CA GLU A 91 -12.21 0.80 -13.35
C GLU A 91 -12.12 2.31 -13.64
N ARG A 92 -11.06 2.96 -13.14
CA ARG A 92 -10.82 4.39 -13.31
C ARG A 92 -9.43 4.60 -13.91
N PRO A 93 -9.25 5.55 -14.84
CA PRO A 93 -7.93 5.83 -15.38
C PRO A 93 -7.02 6.28 -14.24
N LEU A 94 -6.01 5.45 -13.96
CA LEU A 94 -4.94 5.75 -13.03
C LEU A 94 -3.98 6.73 -13.71
N LEU A 95 -3.94 7.96 -13.21
CA LEU A 95 -2.96 8.93 -13.63
C LEU A 95 -1.64 8.59 -12.92
N ASP A 96 -0.70 8.00 -13.65
CA ASP A 96 0.70 7.90 -13.19
C ASP A 96 1.41 9.21 -13.56
N LEU A 97 1.52 10.12 -12.60
CA LEU A 97 2.31 11.33 -12.75
C LEU A 97 3.68 11.11 -12.11
N SER A 98 4.74 11.24 -12.89
CA SER A 98 6.09 11.32 -12.34
C SER A 98 6.20 12.52 -11.40
N ASP A 99 7.06 12.43 -10.38
CA ASP A 99 7.30 13.51 -9.42
C ASP A 99 7.68 14.83 -10.13
N GLU A 100 8.32 14.73 -11.31
CA GLU A 100 8.68 15.88 -12.17
C GLU A 100 7.46 16.68 -12.66
N HIS A 101 6.29 16.05 -12.77
CA HIS A 101 5.06 16.70 -13.24
C HIS A 101 4.20 17.28 -12.11
N ILE A 102 4.58 17.10 -10.84
CA ILE A 102 3.85 17.61 -9.65
C ILE A 102 4.51 18.90 -9.14
N GLN A 103 4.93 19.79 -10.05
CA GLN A 103 5.46 21.10 -9.66
C GLN A 103 4.32 22.11 -9.49
N THR A 104 4.08 22.54 -8.25
CA THR A 104 3.36 23.77 -7.89
C THR A 104 4.31 24.92 -7.66
#